data_AF-Q7XYK1-F1
#
_entry.id   AF-Q7XYK1-F1
#
_cell.length_a   1.000
_cell.length_b   1.000
_cell.length_c   1.000
_cell.angle_alpha   90.00
_cell.angle_beta   90.00
_cell.angle_gamma   90.00
#
_symmetry.space_group_name_H-M   'P 1'
#
loop_
_entity.id
_entity.type
_entity.pdbx_description
1 polymer ?
#
loop_
_entity_poly.entity_id
_entity_poly.type
_entity_poly.pdbx_seq_one_letter_code
_entity_poly.pdbx_strand_id
1 'polypeptide(L)'
;MYSSIETSAIPRAPARKSRMLMVGVVLVGIVCLVSFAANPLGTAIVPSSASRSMYRAGPSTSSIPRGASGISSSSMGAMGAINNHNLKKMPKGTKFHCNWVAGERNLKGHAKADGSKYRVAVIGGGPSGSAAAEIFAKEKGIDTFIFERKMDNVKPCGGAIPLCMVDEFDLPESVIDRKVRKMKMISPSNRVVDVGRTLKPNEYIGMCRREVLDGFMRNRSVDLGAVPINGLVTKIDVPRGDSDPYVIHYQDYGDKTAGGAGTPKTMEFDVLVGADGANSRVAKAIDAGEYNYAIAFQERIAIDEEKMEYYKDLAEMYVGDDVSPDFYAWVFPKYDHVGVGTGTVVNRPDIPKYQKAIRERAKDRLEGGKIIKVEAHPIPEHPRPRRVQGRAALVGDAAGYVTKCSGEGIYFAAKSGRMAAQAIVQLMQGGTRLPTQQEIEDTYIADYDKKYQATYVVLDLLQKVFYSSNAAREAFVEMCDSDYVQKVTFDSYLYKTVQGGNPVDDIKLLFSTVGSIFRAQATTPKDREFSNPVESLKRL
;
A
#
# COMPACT_ATOMS: atom_id res chain seq x y z
N MET A 1 -27.70 30.43 49.73
CA MET A 1 -28.73 31.18 48.99
C MET A 1 -28.22 31.43 47.58
N TYR A 2 -28.58 30.54 46.66
CA TYR A 2 -28.40 30.74 45.22
C TYR A 2 -29.80 30.98 44.63
N SER A 3 -29.97 32.08 43.90
CA SER A 3 -31.19 32.47 43.17
C SER A 3 -30.69 33.05 41.84
N SER A 4 -30.64 32.23 40.79
CA SER A 4 -31.64 32.15 39.71
C SER A 4 -31.74 33.42 38.88
N ILE A 5 -31.08 33.39 37.71
CA ILE A 5 -31.46 34.18 36.53
C ILE A 5 -31.52 33.18 35.36
N GLU A 6 -32.75 32.91 34.93
CA GLU A 6 -33.06 32.28 33.65
C GLU A 6 -32.61 33.21 32.52
N THR A 7 -31.92 32.65 31.52
CA THR A 7 -31.90 33.26 30.18
C THR A 7 -32.30 32.22 29.13
N SER A 8 -33.43 32.55 28.54
CA SER A 8 -34.14 32.03 27.37
C SER A 8 -33.30 31.34 26.29
N ALA A 9 -33.86 30.21 25.84
CA ALA A 9 -33.48 29.48 24.64
C ALA A 9 -33.66 30.34 23.37
N ILE A 10 -32.59 30.44 22.58
CA ILE A 10 -32.62 30.96 21.20
C ILE A 10 -32.88 29.77 20.26
N PRO A 11 -33.93 29.76 19.43
CA PRO A 11 -34.14 28.70 18.45
C PRO A 11 -33.14 28.84 17.30
N ARG A 12 -32.26 27.84 17.13
CA ARG A 12 -31.41 27.73 15.93
C ARG A 12 -32.28 27.33 14.73
N ALA A 13 -32.39 28.24 13.77
CA ALA A 13 -32.93 28.00 12.43
C ALA A 13 -32.17 26.88 11.69
N PRO A 14 -32.77 26.19 10.70
CA PRO A 14 -32.27 24.91 10.23
C PRO A 14 -31.02 25.05 9.34
N ALA A 15 -29.90 24.48 9.78
CA ALA A 15 -28.63 24.34 9.06
C ALA A 15 -28.67 23.35 7.87
N ARG A 16 -29.82 23.19 7.21
CA ARG A 16 -30.02 22.22 6.12
C ARG A 16 -29.54 22.73 4.75
N LYS A 17 -29.61 24.05 4.50
CA LYS A 17 -29.21 24.63 3.21
C LYS A 17 -27.68 24.81 3.06
N SER A 18 -26.95 25.03 4.15
CA SER A 18 -25.49 25.29 4.10
C SER A 18 -24.64 24.03 3.90
N ARG A 19 -25.09 22.84 4.35
CA ARG A 19 -24.41 21.57 4.06
C ARG A 19 -24.57 21.11 2.61
N MET A 20 -25.70 21.44 1.96
CA MET A 20 -26.00 21.03 0.57
C MET A 20 -25.20 21.81 -0.47
N LEU A 21 -24.98 23.11 -0.26
CA LEU A 21 -24.11 23.92 -1.11
C LEU A 21 -22.66 23.42 -1.02
N MET A 22 -22.24 22.97 0.17
CA MET A 22 -20.92 22.43 0.44
C MET A 22 -20.68 21.07 -0.23
N VAL A 23 -21.68 20.19 -0.30
CA VAL A 23 -21.60 18.94 -1.09
C VAL A 23 -21.45 19.24 -2.57
N GLY A 24 -22.25 20.15 -3.14
CA GLY A 24 -22.09 20.57 -4.54
C GLY A 24 -20.71 21.16 -4.84
N VAL A 25 -20.18 22.02 -3.96
CA VAL A 25 -18.85 22.63 -4.09
C VAL A 25 -17.71 21.62 -3.92
N VAL A 26 -17.83 20.64 -3.02
CA VAL A 26 -16.81 19.58 -2.82
C VAL A 26 -16.75 18.63 -4.02
N LEU A 27 -17.88 18.32 -4.63
CA LEU A 27 -17.99 17.40 -5.74
C LEU A 27 -17.59 18.09 -7.07
N VAL A 28 -17.88 19.39 -7.22
CA VAL A 28 -17.23 20.28 -8.21
C VAL A 28 -15.72 20.36 -7.96
N GLY A 29 -15.30 20.44 -6.70
CA GLY A 29 -13.89 20.45 -6.30
C GLY A 29 -13.16 19.15 -6.64
N ILE A 30 -13.78 17.98 -6.45
CA ILE A 30 -13.22 16.66 -6.81
C ILE A 30 -13.07 16.53 -8.33
N VAL A 31 -14.09 16.92 -9.09
CA VAL A 31 -14.06 16.97 -10.57
C VAL A 31 -13.01 17.95 -11.08
N CYS A 32 -12.95 19.16 -10.51
CA CYS A 32 -11.97 20.18 -10.87
C CYS A 32 -10.55 19.81 -10.43
N LEU A 33 -10.36 19.13 -9.29
CA LEU A 33 -9.05 18.64 -8.83
C LEU A 33 -8.53 17.50 -9.70
N VAL A 34 -9.41 16.58 -10.13
CA VAL A 34 -9.08 15.53 -11.10
C VAL A 34 -8.71 16.15 -12.45
N SER A 35 -9.42 17.20 -12.88
CA SER A 35 -9.13 17.93 -14.12
C SER A 35 -7.86 18.80 -14.05
N PHE A 36 -7.58 19.49 -12.93
CA PHE A 36 -6.38 20.31 -12.75
C PHE A 36 -5.12 19.47 -12.52
N ALA A 37 -5.23 18.34 -11.80
CA ALA A 37 -4.12 17.42 -11.59
C ALA A 37 -3.67 16.72 -12.88
N ALA A 38 -4.58 16.58 -13.85
CA ALA A 38 -4.29 15.99 -15.15
C ALA A 38 -3.57 16.93 -16.14
N ASN A 39 -3.52 18.26 -15.89
CA ASN A 39 -2.90 19.21 -16.82
C ASN A 39 -2.39 20.51 -16.14
N PRO A 40 -1.20 20.50 -15.51
CA PRO A 40 -0.69 21.65 -14.75
C PRO A 40 -0.11 22.80 -15.59
N LEU A 41 -0.10 22.71 -16.93
CA LEU A 41 0.48 23.72 -17.82
C LEU A 41 -0.49 24.10 -18.95
N GLY A 42 -1.45 24.97 -18.64
CA GLY A 42 -2.16 25.77 -19.64
C GLY A 42 -1.42 27.08 -19.87
N THR A 43 -0.25 27.07 -20.51
CA THR A 43 0.37 28.29 -21.02
C THR A 43 -0.10 28.54 -22.45
N ALA A 44 -0.69 29.71 -22.65
CA ALA A 44 -1.09 30.25 -23.94
C ALA A 44 0.08 30.25 -24.93
N ILE A 45 -0.11 29.61 -26.08
CA ILE A 45 0.83 29.66 -27.21
C ILE A 45 0.58 30.98 -27.96
N VAL A 46 1.54 31.90 -27.87
CA VAL A 46 1.71 32.99 -28.84
C VAL A 46 2.78 32.53 -29.85
N PRO A 47 2.54 32.62 -31.18
CA PRO A 47 3.48 32.08 -32.15
C PRO A 47 4.66 33.05 -32.34
N SER A 48 5.89 32.54 -32.25
CA SER A 48 7.04 33.22 -32.85
C SER A 48 7.92 32.23 -33.62
N SER A 49 8.53 32.80 -34.65
CA SER A 49 9.02 32.21 -35.88
C SER A 49 10.44 31.62 -35.79
N ALA A 50 10.66 30.62 -36.65
CA ALA A 50 11.92 30.31 -37.35
C ALA A 50 13.18 29.93 -36.54
N SER A 51 13.66 28.69 -36.74
CA SER A 51 14.78 28.45 -37.66
C SER A 51 15.03 26.95 -37.85
N ARG A 52 15.30 26.59 -39.10
CA ARG A 52 15.72 25.27 -39.56
C ARG A 52 17.19 25.04 -39.24
N SER A 53 17.56 23.82 -38.89
CA SER A 53 18.75 23.19 -39.48
C SER A 53 18.58 21.68 -39.61
N MET A 54 18.69 21.20 -40.85
CA MET A 54 18.75 19.80 -41.29
C MET A 54 20.02 19.12 -40.77
N TYR A 55 19.98 17.81 -40.55
CA TYR A 55 20.90 16.86 -41.23
C TYR A 55 20.28 15.45 -41.31
N ARG A 56 20.42 14.87 -42.52
CA ARG A 56 19.85 13.61 -43.03
C ARG A 56 20.66 12.37 -42.61
N ALA A 57 19.99 11.22 -42.72
CA ALA A 57 20.46 9.86 -42.46
C ALA A 57 21.22 9.18 -43.62
N GLY A 58 22.02 8.17 -43.26
CA GLY A 58 22.32 6.94 -44.01
C GLY A 58 23.78 6.76 -44.50
N PRO A 59 24.21 5.53 -44.88
CA PRO A 59 24.34 4.31 -44.06
C PRO A 59 25.72 3.62 -44.26
N SER A 60 26.15 2.69 -43.40
CA SER A 60 27.16 1.68 -43.80
C SER A 60 27.13 0.39 -42.98
N THR A 61 27.28 -0.71 -43.70
CA THR A 61 27.43 -2.11 -43.31
C THR A 61 28.91 -2.50 -43.31
N SER A 62 29.38 -3.37 -42.39
CA SER A 62 30.16 -4.60 -42.70
C SER A 62 30.89 -5.23 -41.50
N SER A 63 30.78 -6.57 -41.47
CA SER A 63 31.76 -7.60 -41.08
C SER A 63 32.40 -7.66 -39.68
N ILE A 64 32.09 -8.77 -38.99
CA ILE A 64 32.85 -9.37 -37.89
C ILE A 64 33.60 -10.61 -38.45
N PRO A 65 34.89 -10.82 -38.17
CA PRO A 65 35.55 -12.10 -38.45
C PRO A 65 35.54 -13.05 -37.24
N ARG A 66 35.39 -14.34 -37.54
CA ARG A 66 35.59 -15.48 -36.63
C ARG A 66 37.09 -15.80 -36.51
N GLY A 67 37.53 -16.15 -35.31
CA GLY A 67 38.83 -16.78 -35.06
C GLY A 67 38.72 -17.66 -33.81
N ALA A 68 38.99 -18.94 -33.98
CA ALA A 68 38.90 -20.00 -32.97
C ALA A 68 40.30 -20.45 -32.53
N SER A 69 40.47 -20.70 -31.22
CA SER A 69 41.42 -21.63 -30.55
C SER A 69 41.46 -21.21 -29.07
N GLY A 70 41.29 -22.03 -28.03
CA GLY A 70 41.25 -23.47 -27.88
C GLY A 70 41.91 -23.81 -26.53
N ILE A 71 41.23 -24.63 -25.69
CA ILE A 71 41.79 -25.52 -24.64
C ILE A 71 42.16 -24.79 -23.30
N SER A 72 41.78 -25.20 -22.08
CA SER A 72 41.24 -26.46 -21.51
C SER A 72 40.48 -26.25 -20.18
N SER A 73 39.47 -27.10 -19.98
CA SER A 73 38.95 -27.77 -18.76
C SER A 73 39.10 -27.15 -17.37
N SER A 74 37.97 -26.99 -16.66
CA SER A 74 37.51 -27.98 -15.65
C SER A 74 36.16 -27.61 -15.00
N SER A 75 35.32 -28.63 -14.81
CA SER A 75 34.08 -28.72 -14.00
C SER A 75 32.84 -27.89 -14.41
N MET A 76 32.09 -28.41 -15.39
CA MET A 76 30.64 -28.27 -15.47
C MET A 76 29.98 -29.29 -14.55
N GLY A 77 29.06 -28.85 -13.69
CA GLY A 77 28.17 -29.69 -12.88
C GLY A 77 26.74 -29.17 -12.93
N ALA A 78 25.93 -29.77 -13.80
CA ALA A 78 24.47 -29.90 -13.77
C ALA A 78 23.60 -28.64 -13.53
N MET A 79 23.30 -27.90 -14.60
CA MET A 79 22.01 -27.21 -14.76
C MET A 79 21.02 -28.19 -15.41
N GLY A 80 20.11 -28.75 -14.62
CA GLY A 80 18.98 -29.54 -15.11
C GLY A 80 17.83 -28.62 -15.51
N ALA A 81 17.56 -28.55 -16.82
CA ALA A 81 16.32 -28.00 -17.36
C ALA A 81 15.12 -28.83 -16.87
N ILE A 82 14.17 -28.20 -16.18
CA ILE A 82 12.89 -28.84 -15.83
C ILE A 82 11.92 -28.61 -16.99
N ASN A 83 11.64 -29.70 -17.70
CA ASN A 83 10.65 -29.78 -18.76
C ASN A 83 9.23 -29.52 -18.24
N ASN A 84 8.49 -28.75 -19.04
CA ASN A 84 7.16 -28.26 -18.77
C ASN A 84 6.10 -29.29 -19.22
N HIS A 85 5.92 -30.39 -18.47
CA HIS A 85 4.77 -31.30 -18.60
C HIS A 85 4.64 -32.23 -17.38
N ASN A 86 3.90 -31.79 -16.35
CA ASN A 86 3.09 -32.61 -15.43
C ASN A 86 2.50 -31.76 -14.29
N LEU A 87 1.57 -30.86 -14.63
CA LEU A 87 0.69 -30.20 -13.65
C LEU A 87 -0.54 -31.08 -13.42
N LYS A 88 -0.39 -32.20 -12.70
CA LYS A 88 -1.54 -32.91 -12.10
C LYS A 88 -1.16 -33.42 -10.70
N LYS A 89 -1.88 -32.88 -9.70
CA LYS A 89 -1.94 -33.25 -8.27
C LYS A 89 -0.73 -32.84 -7.41
N MET A 90 -0.79 -31.63 -6.85
CA MET A 90 -0.08 -31.32 -5.60
C MET A 90 -0.90 -31.82 -4.39
N PRO A 91 -0.29 -32.38 -3.33
CA PRO A 91 -1.05 -32.87 -2.17
C PRO A 91 -1.64 -31.71 -1.36
N LYS A 92 -2.89 -31.87 -0.91
CA LYS A 92 -3.53 -30.99 0.08
C LYS A 92 -2.73 -31.07 1.39
N GLY A 93 -2.17 -29.94 1.85
CA GLY A 93 -1.48 -29.85 3.15
C GLY A 93 -0.02 -29.38 3.13
N THR A 94 0.52 -28.94 1.99
CA THR A 94 1.90 -28.42 1.94
C THR A 94 2.00 -27.10 2.72
N LYS A 95 2.45 -27.17 3.98
CA LYS A 95 2.97 -26.00 4.69
C LYS A 95 4.15 -25.48 3.88
N PHE A 96 4.03 -24.29 3.30
CA PHE A 96 5.18 -23.55 2.77
C PHE A 96 6.12 -23.26 3.93
N HIS A 97 7.11 -24.14 4.13
CA HIS A 97 8.28 -23.80 4.92
C HIS A 97 9.15 -22.95 4.00
N CYS A 98 9.35 -21.68 4.37
CA CYS A 98 10.49 -20.93 3.88
C CYS A 98 11.74 -21.68 4.39
N ASN A 99 12.27 -22.58 3.57
CA ASN A 99 13.55 -23.22 3.84
C ASN A 99 14.63 -22.17 3.63
N TRP A 100 14.96 -21.49 4.71
CA TRP A 100 16.10 -20.62 4.80
C TRP A 100 17.34 -21.48 5.05
N VAL A 101 18.37 -21.32 4.23
CA VAL A 101 19.72 -21.78 4.55
C VAL A 101 20.51 -20.52 4.87
N ALA A 102 20.75 -20.27 6.15
CA ALA A 102 21.82 -19.38 6.55
C ALA A 102 23.10 -19.95 5.94
N GLY A 103 23.67 -19.27 4.95
CA GLY A 103 25.10 -19.40 4.76
C GLY A 103 25.73 -18.89 6.07
N GLU A 104 26.52 -19.73 6.74
CA GLU A 104 27.32 -19.35 7.91
C GLU A 104 28.22 -18.16 7.56
N ARG A 105 27.70 -16.94 7.67
CA ARG A 105 28.51 -15.72 7.68
C ARG A 105 28.61 -15.30 9.12
N ASN A 106 29.79 -15.52 9.68
CA ASN A 106 30.14 -15.21 11.06
C ASN A 106 29.87 -13.71 11.32
N LEU A 107 28.77 -13.40 12.04
CA LEU A 107 28.29 -12.04 12.34
C LEU A 107 29.11 -11.33 13.44
N LYS A 108 30.23 -11.92 13.89
CA LYS A 108 31.11 -11.29 14.89
C LYS A 108 32.00 -10.26 14.20
N GLY A 109 31.63 -9.00 14.32
CA GLY A 109 32.40 -7.88 13.79
C GLY A 109 32.40 -7.91 12.26
N HIS A 110 31.25 -7.62 11.64
CA HIS A 110 31.30 -7.14 10.26
C HIS A 110 32.13 -5.87 10.28
N ALA A 111 33.43 -5.97 9.96
CA ALA A 111 34.15 -4.87 9.37
C ALA A 111 33.37 -4.46 8.12
N LYS A 112 33.40 -3.16 7.77
CA LYS A 112 32.88 -2.72 6.46
C LYS A 112 33.47 -3.67 5.40
N ALA A 113 32.63 -4.22 4.52
CA ALA A 113 33.13 -5.06 3.43
C ALA A 113 34.27 -4.32 2.72
N ASP A 114 35.26 -5.04 2.17
CA ASP A 114 36.40 -4.38 1.52
C ASP A 114 35.91 -3.41 0.44
N GLY A 115 36.20 -2.11 0.62
CA GLY A 115 35.72 -1.02 -0.24
C GLY A 115 34.34 -0.41 0.09
N SER A 116 33.58 -0.92 1.08
CA SER A 116 32.32 -0.28 1.52
C SER A 116 32.57 0.89 2.46
N LYS A 117 31.97 2.05 2.13
CA LYS A 117 32.20 3.30 2.85
C LYS A 117 31.09 3.62 3.84
N TYR A 118 29.85 3.23 3.53
CA TYR A 118 28.69 3.53 4.37
C TYR A 118 27.81 2.31 4.61
N ARG A 119 27.09 2.32 5.74
CA ARG A 119 26.10 1.32 6.12
C ARG A 119 24.70 1.92 6.12
N VAL A 120 23.78 1.21 5.48
CA VAL A 120 22.36 1.57 5.47
C VAL A 120 21.59 0.50 6.23
N ALA A 121 20.81 0.92 7.22
CA ALA A 121 19.84 0.06 7.89
C ALA A 121 18.45 0.29 7.31
N VAL A 122 17.82 -0.78 6.85
CA VAL A 122 16.40 -0.81 6.49
C VAL A 122 15.65 -1.61 7.56
N ILE A 123 14.81 -0.94 8.35
CA ILE A 123 14.12 -1.58 9.47
C ILE A 123 12.72 -1.99 9.02
N GLY A 124 12.49 -3.29 8.84
CA GLY A 124 11.25 -3.89 8.35
C GLY A 124 11.44 -4.60 7.01
N GLY A 125 11.08 -5.89 6.92
CA GLY A 125 11.27 -6.74 5.74
C GLY A 125 10.03 -6.92 4.87
N GLY A 126 9.06 -6.00 4.97
CA GLY A 126 7.86 -5.95 4.11
C GLY A 126 8.14 -5.33 2.74
N PRO A 127 7.10 -5.02 1.93
CA PRO A 127 7.26 -4.50 0.58
C PRO A 127 8.06 -3.19 0.48
N SER A 128 7.86 -2.24 1.41
CA SER A 128 8.60 -0.98 1.44
C SER A 128 10.08 -1.16 1.73
N GLY A 129 10.41 -1.90 2.79
CA GLY A 129 11.80 -2.13 3.17
C GLY A 129 12.53 -3.01 2.17
N SER A 130 11.87 -4.03 1.63
CA SER A 130 12.45 -4.88 0.59
C SER A 130 12.76 -4.09 -0.68
N ALA A 131 11.83 -3.23 -1.12
CA ALA A 131 12.04 -2.35 -2.27
C ALA A 131 13.17 -1.33 -2.05
N ALA A 132 13.30 -0.78 -0.84
CA ALA A 132 14.40 0.11 -0.49
C ALA A 132 15.76 -0.63 -0.49
N ALA A 133 15.82 -1.77 0.21
CA ALA A 133 17.01 -2.59 0.31
C ALA A 133 17.50 -3.09 -1.06
N GLU A 134 16.58 -3.42 -1.97
CA GLU A 134 16.91 -3.83 -3.34
C GLU A 134 17.70 -2.75 -4.08
N ILE A 135 17.36 -1.47 -3.89
CA ILE A 135 18.07 -0.35 -4.53
C ILE A 135 19.44 -0.14 -3.89
N PHE A 136 19.52 -0.08 -2.56
CA PHE A 136 20.82 0.09 -1.88
C PHE A 136 21.78 -1.06 -2.15
N ALA A 137 21.30 -2.31 -2.23
CA ALA A 137 22.13 -3.47 -2.47
C ALA A 137 22.79 -3.49 -3.86
N LYS A 138 22.22 -2.79 -4.85
CA LYS A 138 22.82 -2.67 -6.19
C LYS A 138 24.02 -1.72 -6.22
N GLU A 139 24.20 -0.90 -5.19
CA GLU A 139 25.20 0.15 -5.17
C GLU A 139 26.52 -0.30 -4.55
N LYS A 140 27.61 -0.02 -5.26
CA LYS A 140 28.95 -0.22 -4.72
C LYS A 140 29.22 0.80 -3.62
N GLY A 141 29.89 0.37 -2.56
CA GLY A 141 30.27 1.26 -1.45
C GLY A 141 29.21 1.38 -0.35
N ILE A 142 28.05 0.72 -0.49
CA ILE A 142 26.96 0.72 0.49
C ILE A 142 26.72 -0.70 1.00
N ASP A 143 27.02 -0.92 2.28
CA ASP A 143 26.61 -2.16 2.96
C ASP A 143 25.15 -2.01 3.43
N THR A 144 24.27 -2.80 2.85
CA THR A 144 22.82 -2.74 3.13
C THR A 144 22.43 -3.84 4.10
N PHE A 145 21.74 -3.48 5.18
CA PHE A 145 21.20 -4.42 6.16
C PHE A 145 19.69 -4.29 6.24
N ILE A 146 18.97 -5.40 6.12
CA ILE A 146 17.50 -5.44 6.24
C ILE A 146 17.09 -6.22 7.49
N PHE A 147 16.42 -5.55 8.41
CA PHE A 147 15.94 -6.15 9.66
C PHE A 147 14.50 -6.62 9.50
N GLU A 148 14.21 -7.87 9.87
CA GLU A 148 12.85 -8.37 10.00
C GLU A 148 12.72 -9.22 11.25
N ARG A 149 11.69 -8.97 12.05
CA ARG A 149 11.47 -9.65 13.33
C ARG A 149 10.73 -10.99 13.18
N LYS A 150 9.95 -11.14 12.11
CA LYS A 150 9.02 -12.26 11.90
C LYS A 150 9.08 -12.69 10.43
N MET A 151 10.08 -13.49 10.09
CA MET A 151 10.25 -14.04 8.74
C MET A 151 9.11 -14.98 8.33
N ASP A 152 8.40 -15.57 9.29
CA ASP A 152 7.32 -16.55 9.14
C ASP A 152 5.91 -15.94 9.23
N ASN A 153 5.78 -14.66 9.58
CA ASN A 153 4.49 -14.03 9.77
C ASN A 153 4.44 -12.62 9.17
N VAL A 154 3.47 -12.45 8.28
CA VAL A 154 3.24 -11.19 7.57
C VAL A 154 2.13 -10.36 8.19
N LYS A 155 2.12 -9.06 7.84
CA LYS A 155 1.01 -8.15 8.17
C LYS A 155 -0.29 -8.67 7.52
N PRO A 156 -1.41 -8.73 8.26
CA PRO A 156 -2.72 -9.04 7.72
C PRO A 156 -3.11 -8.07 6.60
N CYS A 157 -3.62 -8.58 5.48
CA CYS A 157 -3.94 -7.77 4.32
C CYS A 157 -4.93 -8.44 3.38
N GLY A 158 -5.78 -7.63 2.74
CA GLY A 158 -6.61 -8.05 1.62
C GLY A 158 -5.81 -8.44 0.37
N GLY A 159 -4.54 -8.03 0.26
CA GLY A 159 -3.53 -8.47 -0.70
C GLY A 159 -3.86 -8.19 -2.17
N ALA A 160 -4.71 -7.20 -2.45
CA ALA A 160 -4.91 -6.66 -3.79
C ALA A 160 -3.72 -5.77 -4.18
N ILE A 161 -3.21 -5.95 -5.39
CA ILE A 161 -2.15 -5.12 -5.99
C ILE A 161 -2.59 -4.63 -7.39
N PRO A 162 -2.23 -3.38 -7.76
CA PRO A 162 -2.53 -2.83 -9.07
C PRO A 162 -1.60 -3.40 -10.15
N LEU A 163 -2.03 -3.33 -11.41
CA LEU A 163 -1.25 -3.84 -12.54
C LEU A 163 0.12 -3.15 -12.66
N CYS A 164 0.19 -1.83 -12.45
CA CYS A 164 1.46 -1.11 -12.48
C CYS A 164 2.47 -1.64 -11.46
N MET A 165 2.04 -2.24 -10.34
CA MET A 165 2.97 -2.83 -9.38
C MET A 165 3.60 -4.11 -9.94
N VAL A 166 2.83 -4.90 -10.70
CA VAL A 166 3.33 -6.13 -11.34
C VAL A 166 4.48 -5.78 -12.28
N ASP A 167 4.27 -4.79 -13.14
CA ASP A 167 5.26 -4.37 -14.13
C ASP A 167 6.43 -3.63 -13.46
N GLU A 168 6.15 -2.64 -12.60
CA GLU A 168 7.22 -1.80 -12.03
C GLU A 168 8.15 -2.59 -11.11
N PHE A 169 7.66 -3.65 -10.46
CA PHE A 169 8.45 -4.47 -9.53
C PHE A 169 8.80 -5.84 -10.10
N ASP A 170 8.62 -6.08 -11.40
CA ASP A 170 8.94 -7.34 -12.07
C ASP A 170 8.40 -8.56 -11.29
N LEU A 171 7.13 -8.51 -10.90
CA LEU A 171 6.51 -9.57 -10.10
C LEU A 171 6.16 -10.75 -11.02
N PRO A 172 6.68 -11.96 -10.76
CA PRO A 172 6.35 -13.12 -11.58
C PRO A 172 4.91 -13.59 -11.32
N GLU A 173 4.30 -14.25 -12.31
CA GLU A 173 2.91 -14.75 -12.18
C GLU A 173 2.73 -15.66 -10.96
N SER A 174 3.76 -16.40 -10.54
CA SER A 174 3.73 -17.27 -9.37
C SER A 174 3.45 -16.55 -8.03
N VAL A 175 3.64 -15.22 -7.97
CA VAL A 175 3.31 -14.40 -6.78
C VAL A 175 1.83 -14.00 -6.77
N ILE A 176 1.17 -14.04 -7.93
CA ILE A 176 -0.21 -13.60 -8.13
C ILE A 176 -1.13 -14.83 -8.06
N ASP A 177 -1.74 -15.06 -6.90
CA ASP A 177 -2.60 -16.23 -6.67
C ASP A 177 -3.90 -16.16 -7.51
N ARG A 178 -4.49 -14.98 -7.68
CA ARG A 178 -5.71 -14.76 -8.48
C ARG A 178 -5.64 -13.47 -9.28
N LYS A 179 -6.29 -13.46 -10.43
CA LYS A 179 -6.44 -12.29 -11.31
C LYS A 179 -7.91 -11.86 -11.32
N VAL A 180 -8.28 -10.99 -10.38
CA VAL A 180 -9.66 -10.52 -10.21
C VAL A 180 -10.00 -9.53 -11.33
N ARG A 181 -11.10 -9.80 -12.03
CA ARG A 181 -11.63 -8.96 -13.14
C ARG A 181 -13.05 -8.50 -12.89
N LYS A 182 -13.71 -9.04 -11.86
CA LYS A 182 -15.05 -8.68 -11.45
C LYS A 182 -15.03 -8.26 -9.99
N MET A 183 -15.75 -7.21 -9.67
CA MET A 183 -15.97 -6.75 -8.32
C MET A 183 -17.47 -6.52 -8.12
N LYS A 184 -18.05 -7.04 -7.05
CA LYS A 184 -19.42 -6.67 -6.65
C LYS A 184 -19.37 -5.58 -5.60
N MET A 185 -19.97 -4.44 -5.92
CA MET A 185 -20.26 -3.37 -4.96
C MET A 185 -21.63 -3.60 -4.36
N ILE A 186 -21.71 -3.75 -3.04
CA ILE A 186 -22.92 -4.17 -2.35
C ILE A 186 -23.32 -3.09 -1.34
N SER A 187 -24.49 -2.50 -1.54
CA SER A 187 -24.97 -1.32 -0.80
C SER A 187 -25.67 -1.67 0.52
N PRO A 188 -26.00 -0.70 1.40
CA PRO A 188 -26.73 -0.96 2.65
C PRO A 188 -28.05 -1.74 2.49
N SER A 189 -28.79 -1.51 1.40
CA SER A 189 -30.04 -2.20 1.03
C SER A 189 -29.82 -3.52 0.29
N ASN A 190 -28.57 -3.96 0.14
CA ASN A 190 -28.15 -5.12 -0.66
C ASN A 190 -28.37 -4.97 -2.17
N ARG A 191 -28.44 -3.74 -2.70
CA ARG A 191 -28.27 -3.55 -4.14
C ARG A 191 -26.87 -4.00 -4.51
N VAL A 192 -26.77 -4.78 -5.59
CA VAL A 192 -25.50 -5.26 -6.14
C VAL A 192 -25.23 -4.58 -7.47
N VAL A 193 -24.03 -4.04 -7.62
CA VAL A 193 -23.52 -3.50 -8.89
C VAL A 193 -22.26 -4.25 -9.27
N ASP A 194 -22.24 -4.76 -10.50
CA ASP A 194 -21.09 -5.44 -11.08
C ASP A 194 -20.11 -4.42 -11.69
N VAL A 195 -18.87 -4.48 -11.22
CA VAL A 195 -17.77 -3.60 -11.58
C VAL A 195 -16.68 -4.42 -12.25
N GLY A 196 -16.18 -3.96 -13.40
CA GLY A 196 -15.11 -4.63 -14.15
C GLY A 196 -15.34 -4.78 -15.65
N ARG A 197 -16.52 -4.40 -16.17
CA ARG A 197 -16.84 -4.52 -17.61
C ARG A 197 -16.00 -3.61 -18.52
N THR A 198 -15.35 -2.60 -17.95
CA THR A 198 -14.48 -1.68 -18.68
C THR A 198 -13.01 -2.15 -18.71
N LEU A 199 -12.67 -3.23 -18.02
CA LEU A 199 -11.31 -3.77 -18.02
C LEU A 199 -10.96 -4.36 -19.38
N LYS A 200 -9.74 -4.07 -19.85
CA LYS A 200 -9.17 -4.72 -21.03
C LYS A 200 -8.83 -6.20 -20.72
N PRO A 201 -8.73 -7.08 -21.73
CA PRO A 201 -8.49 -8.52 -21.50
C PRO A 201 -7.23 -8.84 -20.65
N ASN A 202 -6.19 -8.03 -20.79
CA ASN A 202 -4.92 -8.15 -20.06
C ASN A 202 -4.93 -7.43 -18.70
N GLU A 203 -5.97 -6.68 -18.37
CA GLU A 203 -6.08 -5.97 -17.09
C GLU A 203 -6.75 -6.83 -16.02
N TYR A 204 -6.26 -6.70 -14.79
CA TYR A 204 -6.77 -7.39 -13.62
C TYR A 204 -6.23 -6.74 -12.33
N ILE A 205 -6.90 -7.00 -11.21
CA ILE A 205 -6.35 -6.77 -9.87
C ILE A 205 -5.66 -8.05 -9.43
N GLY A 206 -4.37 -7.96 -9.11
CA GLY A 206 -3.60 -9.10 -8.64
C GLY A 206 -3.91 -9.38 -7.18
N MET A 207 -4.28 -10.61 -6.83
CA MET A 207 -4.50 -11.03 -5.45
C MET A 207 -3.34 -11.89 -4.99
N CYS A 208 -2.61 -11.43 -3.98
CA CYS A 208 -1.41 -12.09 -3.49
C CYS A 208 -1.57 -12.50 -2.02
N ARG A 209 -0.99 -13.64 -1.65
CA ARG A 209 -0.61 -13.94 -0.27
C ARG A 209 0.62 -13.11 0.11
N ARG A 210 0.53 -12.40 1.24
CA ARG A 210 1.60 -11.50 1.70
C ARG A 210 2.88 -12.27 2.02
N GLU A 211 2.76 -13.48 2.53
CA GLU A 211 3.90 -14.38 2.80
C GLU A 211 4.72 -14.69 1.53
N VAL A 212 4.07 -14.80 0.37
CA VAL A 212 4.74 -15.06 -0.91
C VAL A 212 5.29 -13.76 -1.49
N LEU A 213 4.50 -12.69 -1.54
CA LEU A 213 4.92 -11.40 -2.07
C LEU A 213 6.09 -10.79 -1.28
N ASP A 214 5.96 -10.71 0.04
CA ASP A 214 7.01 -10.14 0.90
C ASP A 214 8.27 -11.01 0.85
N GLY A 215 8.11 -12.34 0.82
CA GLY A 215 9.22 -13.28 0.66
C GLY A 215 9.96 -13.07 -0.65
N PHE A 216 9.26 -12.98 -1.77
CA PHE A 216 9.84 -12.72 -3.09
C PHE A 216 10.66 -11.42 -3.11
N MET A 217 10.06 -10.31 -2.68
CA MET A 217 10.72 -9.01 -2.72
C MET A 217 11.95 -8.95 -1.80
N ARG A 218 11.84 -9.54 -0.60
CA ARG A 218 12.94 -9.57 0.37
C ARG A 218 14.07 -10.48 -0.10
N ASN A 219 13.76 -11.67 -0.62
CA ASN A 219 14.80 -12.58 -1.11
C ASN A 219 15.54 -11.93 -2.29
N ARG A 220 14.83 -11.23 -3.18
CA ARG A 220 15.46 -10.49 -4.28
C ARG A 220 16.47 -9.45 -3.80
N SER A 221 16.17 -8.69 -2.73
CA SER A 221 17.15 -7.72 -2.20
C SER A 221 18.36 -8.42 -1.57
N VAL A 222 18.18 -9.58 -0.95
CA VAL A 222 19.26 -10.41 -0.41
C VAL A 222 20.13 -11.00 -1.52
N ASP A 223 19.53 -11.49 -2.60
CA ASP A 223 20.24 -12.02 -3.77
C ASP A 223 21.13 -10.96 -4.44
N LEU A 224 20.76 -9.68 -4.30
CA LEU A 224 21.54 -8.54 -4.77
C LEU A 224 22.61 -8.05 -3.79
N GLY A 225 22.68 -8.62 -2.58
CA GLY A 225 23.74 -8.32 -1.60
C GLY A 225 23.27 -7.71 -0.28
N ALA A 226 21.96 -7.45 -0.09
CA ALA A 226 21.48 -7.02 1.22
C ALA A 226 21.72 -8.12 2.28
N VAL A 227 22.18 -7.73 3.46
CA VAL A 227 22.41 -8.63 4.59
C VAL A 227 21.11 -8.71 5.42
N PRO A 228 20.41 -9.86 5.43
CA PRO A 228 19.22 -10.01 6.24
C PRO A 228 19.60 -10.23 7.71
N ILE A 229 18.93 -9.53 8.61
CA ILE A 229 19.00 -9.73 10.05
C ILE A 229 17.62 -10.15 10.54
N ASN A 230 17.51 -11.39 11.00
CA ASN A 230 16.32 -11.87 11.70
C ASN A 230 16.37 -11.37 13.15
N GLY A 231 15.72 -10.25 13.42
CA GLY A 231 15.80 -9.63 14.74
C GLY A 231 14.79 -8.52 14.98
N LEU A 232 14.47 -8.34 16.26
CA LEU A 232 13.60 -7.25 16.71
C LEU A 232 14.44 -6.06 17.13
N VAL A 233 14.37 -4.96 16.39
CA VAL A 233 14.92 -3.67 16.85
C VAL A 233 14.22 -3.28 18.16
N THR A 234 15.01 -2.90 19.17
CA THR A 234 14.57 -2.52 20.52
C THR A 234 14.91 -1.09 20.88
N LYS A 235 15.89 -0.46 20.24
CA LYS A 235 16.19 0.96 20.46
C LYS A 235 17.00 1.50 19.29
N ILE A 236 16.87 2.79 19.03
CA ILE A 236 17.69 3.51 18.07
C ILE A 236 18.19 4.75 18.81
N ASP A 237 19.50 4.90 18.92
CA ASP A 237 20.09 6.16 19.37
C ASP A 237 20.31 7.04 18.15
N VAL A 238 19.65 8.20 18.16
CA VAL A 238 19.76 9.20 17.10
C VAL A 238 21.00 10.06 17.37
N PRO A 239 21.89 10.24 16.37
CA PRO A 239 23.11 11.02 16.53
C PRO A 239 22.81 12.49 16.82
N ARG A 240 23.73 13.16 17.52
CA ARG A 240 23.67 14.62 17.74
C ARG A 240 24.43 15.40 16.67
N GLY A 241 25.49 14.82 16.09
CA GLY A 241 26.26 15.40 14.99
C GLY A 241 25.80 14.92 13.62
N ASP A 242 26.02 15.76 12.60
CA ASP A 242 25.61 15.50 11.21
C ASP A 242 26.39 14.39 10.51
N SER A 243 27.49 13.90 11.11
CA SER A 243 28.31 12.80 10.59
C SER A 243 28.34 11.56 11.47
N ASP A 244 27.78 11.63 12.69
CA ASP A 244 27.83 10.51 13.63
C ASP A 244 26.83 9.42 13.23
N PRO A 245 27.14 8.13 13.44
CA PRO A 245 26.25 7.04 13.07
C PRO A 245 25.03 6.93 14.00
N TYR A 246 23.95 6.38 13.47
CA TYR A 246 22.84 5.84 14.25
C TYR A 246 23.28 4.53 14.91
N VAL A 247 22.92 4.34 16.18
CA VAL A 247 23.20 3.09 16.90
C VAL A 247 21.91 2.29 17.06
N ILE A 248 21.85 1.12 16.43
CA ILE A 248 20.67 0.25 16.45
C ILE A 248 20.89 -0.89 17.43
N HIS A 249 20.02 -0.96 18.43
CA HIS A 249 19.96 -2.07 19.39
C HIS A 249 18.84 -3.01 18.98
N TYR A 250 19.14 -4.31 18.95
CA TYR A 250 18.20 -5.32 18.50
C TYR A 250 18.39 -6.65 19.24
N GLN A 251 17.33 -7.46 19.24
CA GLN A 251 17.36 -8.85 19.69
C GLN A 251 17.55 -9.73 18.46
N ASP A 252 18.76 -10.29 18.30
CA ASP A 252 19.10 -11.19 17.22
C ASP A 252 18.54 -12.59 17.49
N TYR A 253 17.72 -13.10 16.58
CA TYR A 253 17.17 -14.45 16.67
C TYR A 253 18.03 -15.50 15.98
N GLY A 254 18.99 -15.08 15.13
CA GLY A 254 19.75 -15.97 14.27
C GLY A 254 18.82 -16.90 13.48
N ASP A 255 19.15 -18.18 13.50
CA ASP A 255 18.43 -19.25 12.79
C ASP A 255 17.16 -19.72 13.53
N LYS A 256 16.89 -19.18 14.72
CA LYS A 256 15.75 -19.61 15.52
C LYS A 256 14.46 -19.02 14.94
N THR A 257 13.46 -19.88 14.74
CA THR A 257 12.08 -19.45 14.44
C THR A 257 11.48 -18.69 15.63
N ALA A 258 10.59 -17.75 15.35
CA ALA A 258 10.02 -16.80 16.30
C ALA A 258 9.55 -17.43 17.62
N GLY A 259 10.03 -16.92 18.77
CA GLY A 259 9.57 -17.31 20.11
C GLY A 259 10.67 -17.47 21.17
N GLY A 260 11.93 -17.64 20.75
CA GLY A 260 13.09 -17.64 21.67
C GLY A 260 13.50 -16.23 22.09
N ALA A 261 14.10 -16.10 23.28
CA ALA A 261 14.80 -14.87 23.67
C ALA A 261 15.95 -14.64 22.68
N GLY A 262 15.93 -13.50 21.99
CA GLY A 262 17.02 -13.11 21.10
C GLY A 262 18.28 -12.76 21.90
N THR A 263 19.41 -12.70 21.21
CA THR A 263 20.67 -12.22 21.79
C THR A 263 20.74 -10.71 21.58
N PRO A 264 20.87 -9.89 22.64
CA PRO A 264 21.06 -8.46 22.48
C PRO A 264 22.31 -8.16 21.66
N LYS A 265 22.15 -7.35 20.62
CA LYS A 265 23.24 -6.86 19.77
C LYS A 265 23.05 -5.39 19.45
N THR A 266 24.16 -4.76 19.07
CA THR A 266 24.21 -3.36 18.67
C THR A 266 25.02 -3.22 17.40
N MET A 267 24.61 -2.33 16.49
CA MET A 267 25.34 -2.04 15.26
C MET A 267 25.13 -0.58 14.82
N GLU A 268 26.17 0.00 14.25
CA GLU A 268 26.20 1.38 13.76
C GLU A 268 25.87 1.48 12.27
N PHE A 269 25.12 2.52 11.92
CA PHE A 269 24.66 2.80 10.57
C PHE A 269 24.73 4.28 10.23
N ASP A 270 25.09 4.60 8.99
CA ASP A 270 25.19 5.98 8.55
C ASP A 270 23.83 6.55 8.11
N VAL A 271 22.97 5.70 7.55
CA VAL A 271 21.64 6.06 7.04
C VAL A 271 20.60 5.05 7.53
N LEU A 272 19.39 5.54 7.80
CA LEU A 272 18.29 4.74 8.33
C LEU A 272 17.02 4.86 7.48
N VAL A 273 16.42 3.74 7.09
CA VAL A 273 15.10 3.70 6.45
C VAL A 273 14.11 2.98 7.37
N GLY A 274 13.13 3.74 7.87
CA GLY A 274 12.02 3.20 8.66
C GLY A 274 10.93 2.61 7.79
N ALA A 275 10.91 1.29 7.70
CA ALA A 275 9.95 0.48 6.95
C ALA A 275 9.17 -0.50 7.87
N ASP A 276 9.13 -0.22 9.18
CA ASP A 276 8.73 -1.12 10.26
C ASP A 276 7.25 -1.02 10.62
N GLY A 277 6.43 -0.66 9.63
CA GLY A 277 4.99 -0.68 9.73
C GLY A 277 4.40 0.45 10.56
N ALA A 278 3.12 0.32 10.90
CA ALA A 278 2.39 1.36 11.62
C ALA A 278 2.90 1.61 13.06
N ASN A 279 3.50 0.59 13.68
CA ASN A 279 4.08 0.67 15.02
C ASN A 279 5.57 1.02 15.00
N SER A 280 5.99 1.82 14.00
CA SER A 280 7.38 2.12 13.70
C SER A 280 8.17 2.61 14.92
N ARG A 281 9.30 1.93 15.19
CA ARG A 281 10.29 2.34 16.18
C ARG A 281 11.18 3.44 15.63
N VAL A 282 11.45 3.43 14.33
CA VAL A 282 12.20 4.50 13.67
C VAL A 282 11.45 5.82 13.81
N ALA A 283 10.14 5.82 13.52
CA ALA A 283 9.28 7.00 13.68
C ALA A 283 9.29 7.54 15.11
N LYS A 284 9.25 6.66 16.12
CA LYS A 284 9.35 7.05 17.53
C LYS A 284 10.72 7.64 17.88
N ALA A 285 11.80 7.04 17.38
CA ALA A 285 13.15 7.49 17.67
C ALA A 285 13.44 8.89 17.11
N ILE A 286 12.87 9.22 15.95
CA ILE A 286 13.03 10.53 15.30
C ILE A 286 11.92 11.53 15.65
N ASP A 287 11.05 11.20 16.62
CA ASP A 287 9.93 12.04 17.03
C ASP A 287 9.02 12.45 15.84
N ALA A 288 8.63 11.48 15.01
CA ALA A 288 7.95 11.73 13.74
C ALA A 288 6.52 12.34 13.86
N GLY A 289 6.04 12.56 15.08
CA GLY A 289 4.65 12.89 15.39
C GLY A 289 3.70 11.70 15.24
N GLU A 290 2.52 11.79 15.85
CA GLU A 290 1.47 10.77 15.77
C GLU A 290 0.56 10.99 14.54
N TYR A 291 -0.16 9.94 14.14
CA TYR A 291 -1.26 10.02 13.18
C TYR A 291 -2.47 9.22 13.66
N ASN A 292 -3.62 9.45 13.02
CA ASN A 292 -4.78 8.57 13.18
C ASN A 292 -4.69 7.35 12.25
N TYR A 293 -5.30 6.24 12.66
CA TYR A 293 -5.29 4.99 11.92
C TYR A 293 -6.63 4.24 12.07
N ALA A 294 -7.08 3.59 11.01
CA ALA A 294 -8.15 2.60 11.09
C ALA A 294 -7.63 1.32 11.75
N ILE A 295 -8.51 0.55 12.38
CA ILE A 295 -8.23 -0.86 12.67
C ILE A 295 -8.90 -1.68 11.59
N ALA A 296 -8.13 -2.49 10.88
CA ALA A 296 -8.65 -3.56 10.04
C ALA A 296 -8.66 -4.87 10.80
N PHE A 297 -9.72 -5.64 10.62
CA PHE A 297 -9.91 -6.98 11.15
C PHE A 297 -10.28 -7.92 10.00
N GLN A 298 -9.68 -9.11 9.97
CA GLN A 298 -9.91 -10.09 8.92
C GLN A 298 -9.86 -11.51 9.46
N GLU A 299 -10.75 -12.34 8.93
CA GLU A 299 -10.71 -13.79 9.05
C GLU A 299 -10.27 -14.38 7.71
N ARG A 300 -9.30 -15.29 7.73
CA ARG A 300 -9.04 -16.18 6.59
C ARG A 300 -10.00 -17.36 6.73
N ILE A 301 -10.87 -17.57 5.74
CA ILE A 301 -11.90 -18.60 5.76
C ILE A 301 -11.67 -19.55 4.57
N ALA A 302 -11.31 -20.79 4.87
CA ALA A 302 -11.23 -21.85 3.88
C ALA A 302 -12.66 -22.29 3.54
N ILE A 303 -13.02 -22.25 2.26
CA ILE A 303 -14.33 -22.65 1.73
C ILE A 303 -14.15 -23.82 0.74
N ASP A 304 -15.24 -24.47 0.36
CA ASP A 304 -15.19 -25.57 -0.61
C ASP A 304 -14.75 -25.12 -2.02
N GLU A 305 -14.41 -26.08 -2.87
CA GLU A 305 -13.85 -25.83 -4.20
C GLU A 305 -14.87 -25.19 -5.15
N GLU A 306 -16.16 -25.50 -5.00
CA GLU A 306 -17.25 -24.91 -5.79
C GLU A 306 -17.39 -23.41 -5.49
N LYS A 307 -17.40 -23.03 -4.21
CA LYS A 307 -17.42 -21.63 -3.78
C LYS A 307 -16.12 -20.91 -4.11
N MET A 308 -14.97 -21.59 -4.07
CA MET A 308 -13.72 -21.00 -4.57
C MET A 308 -13.74 -20.73 -6.08
N GLU A 309 -14.43 -21.54 -6.88
CA GLU A 309 -14.59 -21.27 -8.33
C GLU A 309 -15.45 -20.02 -8.56
N TYR A 310 -16.48 -19.77 -7.75
CA TYR A 310 -17.23 -18.50 -7.77
C TYR A 310 -16.33 -17.28 -7.56
N TYR A 311 -15.33 -17.39 -6.68
CA TYR A 311 -14.36 -16.33 -6.40
C TYR A 311 -13.09 -16.38 -7.26
N LYS A 312 -13.05 -17.15 -8.34
CA LYS A 312 -11.86 -17.31 -9.19
C LYS A 312 -11.35 -16.01 -9.79
N ASP A 313 -12.26 -15.16 -10.26
CA ASP A 313 -11.99 -13.85 -10.85
C ASP A 313 -12.84 -12.72 -10.23
N LEU A 314 -13.46 -12.99 -9.08
CA LEU A 314 -14.44 -12.13 -8.44
C LEU A 314 -13.99 -11.74 -7.02
N ALA A 315 -14.16 -10.47 -6.68
CA ALA A 315 -14.11 -9.97 -5.30
C ALA A 315 -15.43 -9.29 -4.94
N GLU A 316 -15.73 -9.19 -3.65
CA GLU A 316 -16.93 -8.51 -3.15
C GLU A 316 -16.53 -7.46 -2.12
N MET A 317 -17.14 -6.29 -2.20
CA MET A 317 -16.98 -5.23 -1.20
C MET A 317 -18.35 -4.66 -0.82
N TYR A 318 -18.53 -4.55 0.49
CA TYR A 318 -19.78 -4.26 1.15
C TYR A 318 -19.65 -2.91 1.86
N VAL A 319 -20.59 -2.01 1.58
CA VAL A 319 -20.71 -0.74 2.27
C VAL A 319 -22.01 -0.72 3.07
N GLY A 320 -21.92 -0.21 4.29
CA GLY A 320 -23.04 -0.06 5.20
C GLY A 320 -22.53 0.12 6.61
N ASP A 321 -23.19 0.98 7.39
CA ASP A 321 -22.84 1.23 8.79
C ASP A 321 -22.92 -0.02 9.67
N ASP A 322 -23.64 -1.04 9.22
CA ASP A 322 -23.78 -2.34 9.84
C ASP A 322 -22.51 -3.20 9.74
N VAL A 323 -21.77 -3.07 8.63
CA VAL A 323 -20.51 -3.78 8.37
C VAL A 323 -19.29 -2.90 8.58
N SER A 324 -19.40 -1.58 8.42
CA SER A 324 -18.37 -0.59 8.74
C SER A 324 -18.94 0.84 8.74
N PRO A 325 -18.83 1.58 9.86
CA PRO A 325 -19.42 2.91 10.02
C PRO A 325 -18.73 4.04 9.25
N ASP A 326 -17.48 3.85 8.81
CA ASP A 326 -16.66 4.88 8.15
C ASP A 326 -15.68 4.32 7.08
N PHE A 327 -15.78 3.02 6.82
CA PHE A 327 -14.99 2.27 5.85
C PHE A 327 -15.88 1.22 5.17
N TYR A 328 -15.31 0.12 4.69
CA TYR A 328 -16.03 -0.98 4.04
C TYR A 328 -15.60 -2.35 4.59
N ALA A 329 -16.41 -3.36 4.27
CA ALA A 329 -16.08 -4.76 4.48
C ALA A 329 -15.84 -5.47 3.14
N TRP A 330 -15.15 -6.60 3.16
CA TRP A 330 -14.73 -7.29 1.94
C TRP A 330 -14.78 -8.80 2.06
N VAL A 331 -14.93 -9.46 0.91
CA VAL A 331 -14.63 -10.87 0.68
C VAL A 331 -13.69 -10.96 -0.51
N PHE A 332 -12.40 -11.17 -0.22
CA PHE A 332 -11.33 -11.11 -1.21
C PHE A 332 -10.69 -12.48 -1.41
N PRO A 333 -10.64 -13.00 -2.66
CA PRO A 333 -10.08 -14.31 -2.91
C PRO A 333 -8.56 -14.35 -2.71
N LYS A 334 -8.12 -15.52 -2.26
CA LYS A 334 -6.73 -15.96 -2.24
C LYS A 334 -6.60 -17.25 -3.04
N TYR A 335 -5.49 -17.93 -2.85
CA TYR A 335 -5.22 -19.21 -3.51
C TYR A 335 -6.29 -20.27 -3.15
N ASP A 336 -6.46 -20.54 -1.86
CA ASP A 336 -7.25 -21.66 -1.30
C ASP A 336 -8.29 -21.23 -0.25
N HIS A 337 -8.47 -19.93 -0.06
CA HIS A 337 -9.39 -19.36 0.92
C HIS A 337 -9.83 -17.97 0.48
N VAL A 338 -10.78 -17.39 1.22
CA VAL A 338 -11.15 -15.98 1.12
C VAL A 338 -10.71 -15.23 2.38
N GLY A 339 -10.29 -13.98 2.22
CA GLY A 339 -10.15 -13.03 3.32
C GLY A 339 -11.47 -12.29 3.50
N VAL A 340 -12.12 -12.49 4.64
CA VAL A 340 -13.36 -11.81 5.02
C VAL A 340 -13.06 -10.82 6.12
N GLY A 341 -13.23 -9.52 5.87
CA GLY A 341 -12.80 -8.52 6.82
C GLY A 341 -13.59 -7.22 6.76
N THR A 342 -13.28 -6.36 7.72
CA THR A 342 -13.83 -5.01 7.88
C THR A 342 -12.76 -4.09 8.47
N GLY A 343 -12.97 -2.78 8.32
CA GLY A 343 -12.13 -1.76 8.96
C GLY A 343 -12.98 -0.68 9.60
N THR A 344 -12.43 0.03 10.58
CA THR A 344 -13.05 1.24 11.13
C THR A 344 -12.04 2.17 11.81
N VAL A 345 -12.16 3.48 11.63
CA VAL A 345 -11.40 4.49 12.39
C VAL A 345 -12.17 4.84 13.67
N VAL A 346 -13.50 4.92 13.56
CA VAL A 346 -14.45 5.18 14.63
C VAL A 346 -14.93 3.88 15.29
N ASN A 347 -15.63 3.94 16.42
CA ASN A 347 -16.25 2.79 17.10
C ASN A 347 -15.45 1.45 17.07
N ARG A 348 -14.13 1.52 17.30
CA ARG A 348 -13.23 0.35 17.20
C ARG A 348 -13.62 -0.82 18.12
N PRO A 349 -14.15 -0.61 19.35
CA PRO A 349 -14.59 -1.71 20.19
C PRO A 349 -15.66 -2.60 19.56
N ASP A 350 -16.49 -2.05 18.64
CA ASP A 350 -17.54 -2.81 17.94
C ASP A 350 -17.02 -3.59 16.72
N ILE A 351 -15.72 -3.62 16.45
CA ILE A 351 -15.18 -4.37 15.30
C ILE A 351 -15.60 -5.86 15.25
N PRO A 352 -15.77 -6.59 16.38
CA PRO A 352 -16.30 -7.96 16.32
C PRO A 352 -17.76 -8.03 15.86
N LYS A 353 -18.57 -7.00 16.15
CA LYS A 353 -19.96 -6.88 15.68
C LYS A 353 -20.00 -6.64 14.18
N TYR A 354 -19.13 -5.76 13.68
CA TYR A 354 -18.96 -5.49 12.25
C TYR A 354 -18.49 -6.74 11.49
N GLN A 355 -17.52 -7.49 12.05
CA GLN A 355 -17.07 -8.76 11.47
C GLN A 355 -18.21 -9.80 11.40
N LYS A 356 -19.02 -9.90 12.47
CA LYS A 356 -20.18 -10.79 12.47
C LYS A 356 -21.20 -10.38 11.39
N ALA A 357 -21.42 -9.08 11.20
CA ALA A 357 -22.35 -8.57 10.19
C ALA A 357 -21.90 -8.91 8.76
N ILE A 358 -20.62 -8.73 8.41
CA ILE A 358 -20.13 -9.11 7.08
C ILE A 358 -20.26 -10.61 6.84
N ARG A 359 -19.96 -11.44 7.85
CA ARG A 359 -20.19 -12.89 7.77
C ARG A 359 -21.65 -13.27 7.50
N GLU A 360 -22.59 -12.57 8.13
CA GLU A 360 -24.02 -12.80 7.89
C GLU A 360 -24.42 -12.37 6.47
N ARG A 361 -23.94 -11.22 6.00
CA ARG A 361 -24.23 -10.73 4.63
C ARG A 361 -23.64 -11.62 3.54
N ALA A 362 -22.54 -12.31 3.83
CA ALA A 362 -21.89 -13.26 2.91
C ALA A 362 -22.21 -14.73 3.26
N LYS A 363 -23.22 -15.00 4.10
CA LYS A 363 -23.47 -16.35 4.67
C LYS A 363 -23.56 -17.45 3.62
N ASP A 364 -24.33 -17.24 2.56
CA ASP A 364 -24.50 -18.26 1.50
C ASP A 364 -23.17 -18.57 0.79
N ARG A 365 -22.30 -17.58 0.67
CA ARG A 365 -20.95 -17.71 0.08
C ARG A 365 -19.91 -18.30 1.02
N LEU A 366 -20.20 -18.31 2.32
CA LEU A 366 -19.28 -18.78 3.36
C LEU A 366 -19.78 -20.05 4.06
N GLU A 367 -20.94 -20.58 3.64
CA GLU A 367 -21.53 -21.77 4.24
C GLU A 367 -20.57 -22.96 4.20
N GLY A 368 -20.42 -23.65 5.34
CA GLY A 368 -19.45 -24.74 5.49
C GLY A 368 -17.99 -24.30 5.61
N GLY A 369 -17.71 -22.99 5.54
CA GLY A 369 -16.38 -22.44 5.64
C GLY A 369 -15.76 -22.59 7.04
N LYS A 370 -14.45 -22.79 7.08
CA LYS A 370 -13.67 -22.89 8.32
C LYS A 370 -12.74 -21.70 8.48
N ILE A 371 -12.86 -20.98 9.60
CA ILE A 371 -11.91 -19.92 9.97
C ILE A 371 -10.57 -20.58 10.28
N ILE A 372 -9.55 -20.26 9.49
CA ILE A 372 -8.18 -20.78 9.63
C ILE A 372 -7.24 -19.79 10.31
N LYS A 373 -7.56 -18.49 10.28
CA LYS A 373 -6.79 -17.45 10.94
C LYS A 373 -7.66 -16.23 11.24
N VAL A 374 -7.44 -15.61 12.39
CA VAL A 374 -8.06 -14.34 12.78
C VAL A 374 -6.96 -13.30 12.95
N GLU A 375 -7.13 -12.14 12.35
CA GLU A 375 -6.06 -11.18 12.17
C GLU A 375 -6.57 -9.74 12.35
N ALA A 376 -5.75 -8.87 12.96
CA ALA A 376 -6.05 -7.44 13.06
C ALA A 376 -4.78 -6.59 12.90
N HIS A 377 -4.93 -5.42 12.29
CA HIS A 377 -3.80 -4.50 12.12
C HIS A 377 -4.22 -3.03 11.96
N PRO A 378 -3.46 -2.07 12.51
CA PRO A 378 -3.66 -0.65 12.23
C PRO A 378 -3.34 -0.30 10.77
N ILE A 379 -4.15 0.59 10.19
CA ILE A 379 -4.00 1.15 8.84
C ILE A 379 -3.80 2.67 8.97
N PRO A 380 -2.59 3.18 8.70
CA PRO A 380 -2.30 4.59 8.84
C PRO A 380 -2.64 5.37 7.57
N GLU A 381 -3.83 5.95 7.56
CA GLU A 381 -4.43 6.53 6.36
C GLU A 381 -4.01 7.99 6.07
N HIS A 382 -2.94 8.47 6.72
CA HIS A 382 -2.44 9.84 6.55
C HIS A 382 -0.93 9.93 6.77
N PRO A 383 -0.20 10.71 5.95
CA PRO A 383 1.21 10.96 6.17
C PRO A 383 1.52 11.53 7.55
N ARG A 384 2.63 11.11 8.14
CA ARG A 384 3.14 11.70 9.39
C ARG A 384 3.52 13.18 9.20
N PRO A 385 3.41 14.02 10.26
CA PRO A 385 3.91 15.38 10.24
C PRO A 385 5.39 15.47 9.84
N ARG A 386 6.21 14.53 10.33
CA ARG A 386 7.62 14.44 9.98
C ARG A 386 7.93 13.06 9.41
N ARG A 387 8.53 13.05 8.21
CA ARG A 387 8.89 11.82 7.47
C ARG A 387 10.39 11.65 7.27
N VAL A 388 11.16 12.70 7.55
CA VAL A 388 12.64 12.70 7.52
C VAL A 388 13.14 13.43 8.77
N GLN A 389 14.25 12.96 9.36
CA GLN A 389 14.99 13.65 10.40
C GLN A 389 16.46 13.25 10.31
N GLY A 390 17.35 14.22 10.10
CA GLY A 390 18.75 13.92 9.77
C GLY A 390 18.82 13.04 8.52
N ARG A 391 19.46 11.89 8.64
CA ARG A 391 19.61 10.89 7.56
C ARG A 391 18.69 9.67 7.74
N ALA A 392 17.61 9.85 8.50
CA ALA A 392 16.57 8.85 8.68
C ALA A 392 15.33 9.23 7.88
N ALA A 393 14.83 8.32 7.03
CA ALA A 393 13.64 8.51 6.21
C ALA A 393 12.58 7.42 6.47
N LEU A 394 11.31 7.80 6.57
CA LEU A 394 10.19 6.88 6.74
C LEU A 394 9.56 6.52 5.39
N VAL A 395 9.10 5.27 5.26
CA VAL A 395 8.44 4.75 4.05
C VAL A 395 7.22 3.89 4.40
N GLY A 396 6.31 3.71 3.44
CA GLY A 396 5.08 2.92 3.61
C GLY A 396 4.26 3.29 4.84
N ASP A 397 3.76 2.31 5.58
CA ASP A 397 2.95 2.50 6.78
C ASP A 397 3.67 3.29 7.89
N ALA A 398 5.00 3.22 7.95
CA ALA A 398 5.78 3.99 8.92
C ALA A 398 5.68 5.50 8.61
N ALA A 399 5.62 5.87 7.33
CA ALA A 399 5.37 7.23 6.85
C ALA A 399 3.89 7.62 6.82
N GLY A 400 2.97 6.64 6.90
CA GLY A 400 1.52 6.88 6.81
C GLY A 400 0.98 6.93 5.38
N TYR A 401 1.58 6.17 4.47
CA TYR A 401 1.24 6.18 3.04
C TYR A 401 0.15 5.18 2.63
N VAL A 402 -0.80 4.88 3.52
CA VAL A 402 -2.00 4.14 3.11
C VAL A 402 -3.02 5.16 2.61
N THR A 403 -3.60 4.90 1.44
CA THR A 403 -4.64 5.79 0.91
C THR A 403 -5.98 5.54 1.58
N LYS A 404 -6.62 6.63 1.96
CA LYS A 404 -8.02 6.68 2.37
C LYS A 404 -8.98 6.14 1.33
N CYS A 405 -10.20 5.86 1.76
CA CYS A 405 -11.29 5.31 0.95
C CYS A 405 -11.05 3.88 0.43
N SER A 406 -9.84 3.53 -0.01
CA SER A 406 -9.48 2.21 -0.58
C SER A 406 -8.65 1.33 0.36
N GLY A 407 -8.07 1.89 1.44
CA GLY A 407 -7.17 1.16 2.34
C GLY A 407 -5.92 0.59 1.67
N GLU A 408 -5.58 1.06 0.47
CA GLU A 408 -4.49 0.53 -0.31
C GLU A 408 -3.14 1.02 0.22
N GLY A 409 -2.26 0.08 0.58
CA GLY A 409 -0.93 0.41 1.08
C GLY A 409 0.22 -0.33 0.41
N ILE A 410 0.00 -1.48 -0.25
CA ILE A 410 1.10 -2.32 -0.74
C ILE A 410 1.93 -1.59 -1.81
N TYR A 411 1.27 -1.06 -2.85
CA TYR A 411 1.95 -0.32 -3.92
C TYR A 411 2.66 0.92 -3.36
N PHE A 412 1.97 1.74 -2.57
CA PHE A 412 2.55 2.95 -2.00
C PHE A 412 3.71 2.66 -1.04
N ALA A 413 3.66 1.55 -0.29
CA ALA A 413 4.76 1.07 0.52
C ALA A 413 5.97 0.72 -0.34
N ALA A 414 5.82 -0.18 -1.32
CA ALA A 414 6.92 -0.57 -2.20
C ALA A 414 7.48 0.63 -2.97
N LYS A 415 6.60 1.50 -3.48
CA LYS A 415 6.96 2.68 -4.26
C LYS A 415 7.72 3.71 -3.44
N SER A 416 7.24 4.05 -2.24
CA SER A 416 7.96 4.97 -1.35
C SER A 416 9.32 4.43 -0.93
N GLY A 417 9.41 3.13 -0.63
CA GLY A 417 10.67 2.45 -0.35
C GLY A 417 11.69 2.62 -1.47
N ARG A 418 11.28 2.33 -2.71
CA ARG A 418 12.11 2.50 -3.90
C ARG A 418 12.50 3.97 -4.13
N MET A 419 11.54 4.90 -4.07
CA MET A 419 11.80 6.33 -4.30
C MET A 419 12.76 6.92 -3.27
N ALA A 420 12.57 6.60 -1.98
CA ALA A 420 13.47 7.03 -0.91
C ALA A 420 14.89 6.52 -1.14
N ALA A 421 15.04 5.23 -1.44
CA ALA A 421 16.35 4.64 -1.68
C ALA A 421 17.03 5.21 -2.93
N GLN A 422 16.31 5.41 -4.03
CA GLN A 422 16.84 6.01 -5.25
C GLN A 422 17.36 7.43 -5.00
N ALA A 423 16.58 8.27 -4.29
CA ALA A 423 17.00 9.62 -3.94
C ALA A 423 18.25 9.62 -3.05
N ILE A 424 18.25 8.81 -1.99
CA ILE A 424 19.39 8.72 -1.06
C ILE A 424 20.66 8.22 -1.77
N VAL A 425 20.55 7.18 -2.61
CA VAL A 425 21.67 6.65 -3.40
C VAL A 425 22.27 7.73 -4.30
N GLN A 426 21.42 8.48 -5.02
CA GLN A 426 21.87 9.56 -5.89
C GLN A 426 22.60 10.64 -5.09
N LEU A 427 22.07 11.03 -3.94
CA LEU A 427 22.70 12.01 -3.05
C LEU A 427 24.04 11.52 -2.49
N MET A 428 24.18 10.22 -2.24
CA MET A 428 25.44 9.63 -1.74
C MET A 428 26.57 9.59 -2.80
N GLN A 429 26.26 9.84 -4.08
CA GLN A 429 27.24 9.98 -5.17
C GLN A 429 28.27 8.84 -5.20
N GLY A 430 27.79 7.59 -5.25
CA GLY A 430 28.67 6.40 -5.25
C GLY A 430 29.40 6.19 -3.91
N GLY A 431 28.80 6.61 -2.80
CA GLY A 431 29.36 6.47 -1.46
C GLY A 431 30.51 7.43 -1.18
N THR A 432 30.54 8.62 -1.81
CA THR A 432 31.56 9.64 -1.56
C THR A 432 31.17 10.63 -0.46
N ARG A 433 29.87 10.75 -0.15
CA ARG A 433 29.35 11.60 0.92
C ARG A 433 28.06 11.05 1.54
N LEU A 434 27.66 11.65 2.66
CA LEU A 434 26.34 11.44 3.26
C LEU A 434 25.34 12.51 2.79
N PRO A 435 24.05 12.16 2.67
CA PRO A 435 22.99 13.13 2.39
C PRO A 435 22.67 13.96 3.63
N THR A 436 22.19 15.18 3.43
CA THR A 436 21.59 16.00 4.49
C THR A 436 20.07 15.77 4.57
N GLN A 437 19.45 16.19 5.68
CA GLN A 437 17.99 16.13 5.83
C GLN A 437 17.27 16.89 4.72
N GLN A 438 17.70 18.14 4.46
CA GLN A 438 17.07 19.00 3.46
C GLN A 438 17.13 18.39 2.07
N GLU A 439 18.26 17.78 1.69
CA GLU A 439 18.38 17.11 0.39
C GLU A 439 17.42 15.92 0.25
N ILE A 440 17.20 15.14 1.31
CA ILE A 440 16.23 14.03 1.29
C ILE A 440 14.80 14.58 1.20
N GLU A 441 14.50 15.68 1.87
CA GLU A 441 13.19 16.34 1.80
C GLU A 441 12.93 16.92 0.40
N ASP A 442 13.91 17.63 -0.17
CA ASP A 442 13.82 18.28 -1.49
C ASP A 442 13.80 17.31 -2.67
N THR A 443 14.20 16.05 -2.43
CA THR A 443 14.16 14.99 -3.44
C THR A 443 13.03 14.02 -3.14
N TYR A 444 13.23 13.07 -2.21
CA TYR A 444 12.26 12.01 -1.94
C TYR A 444 10.89 12.54 -1.52
N ILE A 445 10.81 13.42 -0.51
CA ILE A 445 9.51 13.89 0.00
C ILE A 445 8.82 14.77 -1.04
N ALA A 446 9.52 15.74 -1.60
CA ALA A 446 8.99 16.63 -2.63
C ALA A 446 8.49 15.85 -3.86
N ASP A 447 9.25 14.88 -4.36
CA ASP A 447 8.85 14.08 -5.52
C ASP A 447 7.68 13.14 -5.19
N TYR A 448 7.65 12.56 -3.99
CA TYR A 448 6.54 11.72 -3.56
C TYR A 448 5.24 12.51 -3.46
N ASP A 449 5.29 13.67 -2.80
CA ASP A 449 4.12 14.53 -2.61
C ASP A 449 3.66 15.12 -3.94
N LYS A 450 4.58 15.62 -4.77
CA LYS A 450 4.26 16.09 -6.13
C LYS A 450 3.53 15.02 -6.93
N LYS A 451 3.92 13.75 -6.78
CA LYS A 451 3.32 12.64 -7.53
C LYS A 451 1.98 12.18 -6.97
N TYR A 452 1.80 12.15 -5.65
CA TYR A 452 0.66 11.46 -5.02
C TYR A 452 -0.24 12.32 -4.13
N GLN A 453 0.17 13.52 -3.72
CA GLN A 453 -0.61 14.35 -2.78
C GLN A 453 -2.03 14.63 -3.31
N ALA A 454 -2.18 14.91 -4.61
CA ALA A 454 -3.49 15.10 -5.21
C ALA A 454 -4.38 13.84 -5.08
N THR A 455 -3.80 12.65 -5.23
CA THR A 455 -4.51 11.38 -5.04
C THR A 455 -4.99 11.23 -3.60
N TYR A 456 -4.15 11.53 -2.60
CA TYR A 456 -4.55 11.49 -1.19
C TYR A 456 -5.69 12.47 -0.88
N VAL A 457 -5.60 13.71 -1.39
CA VAL A 457 -6.64 14.73 -1.18
C VAL A 457 -7.97 14.28 -1.77
N VAL A 458 -7.97 13.80 -3.01
CA VAL A 458 -9.20 13.31 -3.68
C VAL A 458 -9.82 12.16 -2.91
N LEU A 459 -9.02 11.16 -2.50
CA LEU A 459 -9.51 10.00 -1.78
C LEU A 459 -10.02 10.33 -0.37
N ASP A 460 -9.40 11.29 0.34
CA ASP A 460 -9.89 11.78 1.64
C ASP A 460 -11.26 12.48 1.49
N LEU A 461 -11.44 13.29 0.45
CA LEU A 461 -12.72 13.93 0.15
C LEU A 461 -13.80 12.90 -0.19
N LEU A 462 -13.47 11.91 -1.03
CA LEU A 462 -14.40 10.83 -1.38
C LEU A 462 -14.85 10.05 -0.14
N GLN A 463 -13.92 9.72 0.77
CA GLN A 463 -14.28 9.03 2.02
C GLN A 463 -15.23 9.89 2.86
N LYS A 464 -14.92 11.18 3.05
CA LYS A 464 -15.76 12.12 3.83
C LYS A 464 -17.17 12.28 3.28
N VAL A 465 -17.35 12.16 1.97
CA VAL A 465 -18.66 12.25 1.32
C VAL A 465 -19.39 10.91 1.42
N PHE A 466 -18.82 9.85 0.86
CA PHE A 466 -19.55 8.60 0.59
C PHE A 466 -19.67 7.67 1.79
N TYR A 467 -18.79 7.79 2.79
CA TYR A 467 -18.82 6.95 3.99
C TYR A 467 -19.48 7.64 5.18
N SER A 468 -20.13 8.78 4.96
CA SER A 468 -20.77 9.58 6.02
C SER A 468 -22.13 9.06 6.47
N SER A 469 -22.86 8.38 5.59
CA SER A 469 -24.21 7.86 5.84
C SER A 469 -24.55 6.72 4.89
N ASN A 470 -25.53 5.89 5.23
CA ASN A 470 -26.03 4.85 4.35
C ASN A 470 -26.59 5.44 3.05
N ALA A 471 -27.27 6.58 3.08
CA ALA A 471 -27.76 7.22 1.86
C ALA A 471 -26.62 7.63 0.91
N ALA A 472 -25.49 8.11 1.45
CA ALA A 472 -24.31 8.41 0.65
C ALA A 472 -23.66 7.13 0.10
N ARG A 473 -23.64 6.03 0.87
CA ARG A 473 -23.13 4.72 0.43
C ARG A 473 -23.99 4.10 -0.67
N GLU A 474 -25.31 4.24 -0.60
CA GLU A 474 -26.22 3.83 -1.68
C GLU A 474 -25.92 4.59 -2.97
N ALA A 475 -25.82 5.91 -2.88
CA ALA A 475 -25.47 6.74 -4.03
C ALA A 475 -24.09 6.36 -4.60
N PHE A 476 -23.12 6.03 -3.74
CA PHE A 476 -21.82 5.53 -4.16
C PHE A 476 -21.92 4.25 -4.98
N VAL A 477 -22.64 3.24 -4.48
CA VAL A 477 -22.84 1.97 -5.21
C VAL A 477 -23.61 2.20 -6.50
N GLU A 478 -24.64 3.05 -6.51
CA GLU A 478 -25.38 3.41 -7.72
C GLU A 478 -24.48 4.01 -8.80
N MET A 479 -23.58 4.92 -8.44
CA MET A 479 -22.66 5.53 -9.40
C MET A 479 -21.66 4.54 -9.98
N CYS A 480 -21.27 3.51 -9.24
CA CYS A 480 -20.39 2.45 -9.74
C CYS A 480 -21.00 1.67 -10.92
N ASP A 481 -22.29 1.83 -11.20
CA ASP A 481 -22.97 1.24 -12.37
C ASP A 481 -22.75 2.05 -13.66
N SER A 482 -22.10 3.21 -13.59
CA SER A 482 -21.71 3.97 -14.77
C SER A 482 -20.41 3.44 -15.37
N ASP A 483 -20.41 3.12 -16.68
CA ASP A 483 -19.20 2.72 -17.41
C ASP A 483 -18.09 3.78 -17.31
N TYR A 484 -18.48 5.06 -17.35
CA TYR A 484 -17.52 6.15 -17.18
C TYR A 484 -16.84 6.09 -15.81
N VAL A 485 -17.62 5.91 -14.74
CA VAL A 485 -17.09 5.82 -13.36
C VAL A 485 -16.20 4.59 -13.21
N GLN A 486 -16.61 3.43 -13.75
CA GLN A 486 -15.80 2.22 -13.70
C GLN A 486 -14.47 2.43 -14.42
N LYS A 487 -14.50 2.99 -15.62
CA LYS A 487 -13.28 3.26 -16.41
C LYS A 487 -12.31 4.18 -15.66
N VAL A 488 -12.78 5.35 -15.20
CA VAL A 488 -11.92 6.31 -14.48
C VAL A 488 -11.37 5.70 -13.19
N THR A 489 -12.18 4.93 -12.47
CA THR A 489 -11.77 4.25 -11.23
C THR A 489 -10.68 3.20 -11.50
N PHE A 490 -10.88 2.32 -12.49
CA PHE A 490 -9.90 1.29 -12.81
C PHE A 490 -8.65 1.84 -13.45
N ASP A 491 -8.73 2.81 -14.35
CA ASP A 491 -7.54 3.44 -14.94
C ASP A 491 -6.70 4.11 -13.85
N SER A 492 -7.35 4.84 -12.93
CA SER A 492 -6.68 5.46 -11.79
C SER A 492 -6.09 4.42 -10.84
N TYR A 493 -6.81 3.32 -10.57
CA TYR A 493 -6.34 2.27 -9.67
C TYR A 493 -5.21 1.45 -10.27
N LEU A 494 -5.33 0.96 -11.50
CA LEU A 494 -4.38 0.04 -12.12
C LEU A 494 -3.07 0.71 -12.52
N TYR A 495 -3.11 1.99 -12.89
CA TYR A 495 -1.95 2.73 -13.37
C TYR A 495 -1.44 3.80 -12.42
N LYS A 496 -2.19 4.13 -11.36
CA LYS A 496 -1.84 5.15 -10.35
C LYS A 496 -1.54 6.51 -10.95
N THR A 497 -2.21 6.81 -12.06
CA THR A 497 -2.23 8.10 -12.74
C THR A 497 -3.65 8.63 -12.69
N VAL A 498 -3.83 9.86 -12.22
CA VAL A 498 -5.12 10.56 -12.36
C VAL A 498 -5.29 10.85 -13.85
N GLN A 499 -6.13 10.07 -14.52
CA GLN A 499 -6.44 10.33 -15.92
C GLN A 499 -7.38 11.53 -16.00
N GLY A 500 -7.11 12.43 -16.96
CA GLY A 500 -7.99 13.58 -17.22
C GLY A 500 -9.36 13.08 -17.67
N GLY A 501 -10.39 13.46 -16.92
CA GLY A 501 -11.77 13.23 -17.30
C GLY A 501 -12.17 14.10 -18.50
N ASN A 502 -13.26 13.71 -19.18
CA ASN A 502 -13.93 14.62 -20.10
C ASN A 502 -14.75 15.60 -19.26
N PRO A 503 -14.49 16.93 -19.30
CA PRO A 503 -15.17 17.90 -18.45
C PRO A 503 -16.70 17.83 -18.51
N VAL A 504 -17.25 17.46 -19.68
CA VAL A 504 -18.70 17.28 -19.85
C VAL A 504 -19.22 16.07 -19.08
N ASP A 505 -18.48 14.96 -19.11
CA ASP A 505 -18.89 13.73 -18.42
C ASP A 505 -18.66 13.82 -16.92
N ASP A 506 -17.67 14.60 -16.47
CA ASP A 506 -17.48 14.91 -15.06
C ASP A 506 -18.61 15.79 -14.49
N ILE A 507 -19.08 16.78 -15.26
CA ILE A 507 -20.25 17.60 -14.89
C ILE A 507 -21.52 16.74 -14.85
N LYS A 508 -21.72 15.84 -15.83
CA LYS A 508 -22.85 14.89 -15.80
C LYS A 508 -22.76 13.97 -14.58
N LEU A 509 -21.57 13.45 -14.27
CA LEU A 509 -21.33 12.62 -13.10
C LEU A 509 -21.75 13.38 -11.83
N LEU A 510 -21.26 14.61 -11.66
CA LEU A 510 -21.64 15.50 -10.56
C LEU A 510 -23.16 15.62 -10.38
N PHE A 511 -23.90 15.96 -11.43
CA PHE A 511 -25.36 16.09 -11.35
C PHE A 511 -26.04 14.75 -11.05
N SER A 512 -25.54 13.66 -11.63
CA SER A 512 -26.04 12.31 -11.36
C SER A 512 -25.80 11.90 -9.90
N THR A 513 -24.64 12.22 -9.32
CA THR A 513 -24.29 11.96 -7.91
C THR A 513 -25.25 12.68 -6.98
N VAL A 514 -25.47 13.98 -7.23
CA VAL A 514 -26.40 14.79 -6.43
C VAL A 514 -27.81 14.19 -6.51
N GLY A 515 -28.27 13.85 -7.72
CA GLY A 515 -29.56 13.19 -7.94
C GLY A 515 -29.69 11.85 -7.21
N SER A 516 -28.64 11.01 -7.25
CA SER A 516 -28.62 9.71 -6.57
C SER A 516 -28.68 9.87 -5.05
N ILE A 517 -27.94 10.84 -4.48
CA ILE A 517 -28.02 11.14 -3.04
C ILE A 517 -29.45 11.54 -2.64
N PHE A 518 -30.12 12.38 -3.44
CA PHE A 518 -31.51 12.75 -3.17
C PHE A 518 -32.48 11.56 -3.25
N ARG A 519 -32.32 10.66 -4.23
CA ARG A 519 -33.14 9.44 -4.34
C ARG A 519 -32.88 8.47 -3.18
N ALA A 520 -31.62 8.30 -2.81
CA ALA A 520 -31.21 7.42 -1.72
C ALA A 520 -31.80 7.87 -0.37
N GLN A 521 -31.85 9.17 -0.09
CA GLN A 521 -32.45 9.69 1.14
C GLN A 521 -33.91 9.26 1.37
N ALA A 522 -34.65 8.92 0.32
CA ALA A 522 -36.05 8.49 0.43
C ALA A 522 -36.23 6.97 0.62
N THR A 523 -35.21 6.16 0.28
CA THR A 523 -35.36 4.70 0.11
C THR A 523 -34.36 3.86 0.92
N THR A 524 -33.38 4.49 1.57
CA THR A 524 -32.28 3.80 2.28
C THR A 524 -32.63 3.51 3.74
N PRO A 525 -32.15 2.39 4.32
CA PRO A 525 -32.18 2.18 5.77
C PRO A 525 -31.59 3.37 6.53
N LYS A 526 -32.24 3.75 7.64
CA LYS A 526 -31.73 4.82 8.51
C LYS A 526 -30.38 4.44 9.09
N ASP A 527 -29.51 5.43 9.23
CA ASP A 527 -28.23 5.28 9.94
C ASP A 527 -28.48 4.84 11.39
N ARG A 528 -27.70 3.88 11.86
CA ARG A 528 -27.69 3.45 13.26
C ARG A 528 -26.98 4.50 14.10
N GLU A 529 -27.54 4.83 15.25
CA GLU A 529 -26.80 5.58 16.25
C GLU A 529 -25.65 4.72 16.78
N PHE A 530 -24.45 5.29 16.81
CA PHE A 530 -23.29 4.69 17.47
C PHE A 530 -22.59 5.75 18.32
N SER A 531 -22.10 5.33 19.49
CA SER A 531 -21.32 6.18 20.37
C SER A 531 -19.84 5.96 20.08
N ASN A 532 -19.11 7.04 19.78
CA ASN A 532 -17.67 6.97 19.77
C ASN A 532 -17.14 7.08 21.19
N PRO A 533 -16.33 6.11 21.65
CA PRO A 533 -15.55 6.30 22.87
C PRO A 533 -14.78 7.62 22.79
N VAL A 534 -14.67 8.34 23.91
CA VAL A 534 -13.92 9.61 24.01
C VAL A 534 -12.50 9.47 23.45
N GLU A 535 -11.90 8.29 23.58
CA GLU A 535 -10.58 7.95 23.06
C GLU A 535 -10.51 7.88 21.54
N SER A 536 -11.59 7.45 20.87
CA SER A 536 -11.72 7.50 19.42
C SER A 536 -11.90 8.94 18.93
N LEU A 537 -12.64 9.78 19.68
CA LEU A 537 -12.83 11.19 19.37
C LEU A 537 -11.55 12.02 19.55
N LYS A 538 -10.71 11.72 20.56
CA LYS A 538 -9.42 12.39 20.79
C LYS A 538 -8.37 12.13 19.70
N ARG A 539 -8.60 11.14 18.83
CA ARG A 539 -7.68 10.73 17.75
C ARG A 539 -8.11 11.24 16.36
N LEU A 540 -9.38 11.61 16.21
CA LEU A 540 -9.92 12.31 15.05
C LEU A 540 -9.55 13.79 15.15
#